data_AF-A0A1S2JWK0-F1
#
_entry.id   AF-A0A1S2JWK0-F1
#
_cell.length_a   1.000
_cell.length_b   1.000
_cell.length_c   1.000
_cell.angle_alpha   90.00
_cell.angle_beta   90.00
_cell.angle_gamma   90.00
#
_symmetry.space_group_name_H-M   'P 1'
#
loop_
_entity.id
_entity.type
_entity.pdbx_description
1 polymer ?
#
loop_
_entity_poly.entity_id
_entity_poly.type
_entity_poly.pdbx_seq_one_letter_code
_entity_poly.pdbx_strand_id
1 'polypeptide(L)'
;MVLARVGTERRHWSHYKKRGPVPDRRDDITHASGVLYGIAALAVAAAAFTVPLEWSLSTVGTFALFGVLLPALAANSVMVLATRGRPDRAPRWSQGLAYAVAAGGGLLSVGLAV
;
A
#
# COMPACT_ATOMS: atom_id res chain seq x y z
N MET A 1 0.35 4.34 -8.11
CA MET A 1 -0.63 5.28 -7.53
C MET A 1 -1.43 6.09 -8.55
N VAL A 2 -0.81 6.86 -9.46
CA VAL A 2 -1.54 7.71 -10.43
C VAL A 2 -2.56 6.93 -11.27
N LEU A 3 -2.19 5.76 -11.79
CA LEU A 3 -3.09 4.88 -12.54
C LEU A 3 -4.29 4.40 -11.72
N ALA A 4 -4.11 4.15 -10.42
CA ALA A 4 -5.21 3.77 -9.54
C ALA A 4 -6.20 4.92 -9.38
N ARG A 5 -5.72 6.16 -9.29
CA ARG A 5 -6.54 7.37 -9.21
C ARG A 5 -7.32 7.64 -10.48
N VAL A 6 -6.67 7.54 -11.63
CA VAL A 6 -7.36 7.65 -12.93
C VAL A 6 -8.42 6.55 -13.07
N GLY A 7 -8.12 5.33 -12.60
CA GLY A 7 -9.06 4.21 -12.62
C GLY A 7 -10.29 4.41 -11.74
N THR A 8 -10.13 4.94 -10.53
CA THR A 8 -11.24 5.22 -9.61
C THR A 8 -12.09 6.39 -10.11
N GLU A 9 -11.46 7.46 -10.61
CA GLU A 9 -12.13 8.63 -11.16
C GLU A 9 -12.92 8.31 -12.43
N ARG A 10 -12.36 7.47 -13.32
CA ARG A 10 -13.07 6.97 -14.51
C ARG A 10 -14.29 6.12 -14.15
N ARG A 11 -14.24 5.34 -13.05
CA ARG A 11 -15.38 4.57 -12.53
C ARG A 11 -16.44 5.48 -11.92
N HIS A 12 -16.04 6.48 -11.14
CA HIS A 12 -16.93 7.51 -10.59
C HIS A 12 -17.68 8.23 -11.72
N TRP A 13 -16.97 8.63 -12.77
CA TRP A 13 -17.56 9.25 -13.95
C TRP A 13 -18.52 8.32 -14.71
N SER A 14 -18.18 7.03 -14.82
CA SER A 14 -19.05 6.03 -15.45
C SER A 14 -20.34 5.80 -14.66
N HIS A 15 -20.26 5.80 -13.32
CA HIS A 15 -21.44 5.72 -12.45
C HIS A 15 -22.29 6.98 -12.52
N TYR A 16 -21.68 8.17 -12.52
CA TYR A 16 -22.37 9.45 -12.73
C TYR A 16 -23.17 9.46 -14.05
N LYS A 17 -22.62 8.84 -15.10
CA LYS A 17 -23.33 8.63 -16.38
C LYS A 17 -24.30 7.43 -16.40
N LYS A 18 -24.60 6.81 -15.25
CA LYS A 18 -25.44 5.61 -15.09
C LYS A 18 -24.99 4.40 -15.93
N ARG A 19 -23.72 4.33 -16.32
CA ARG A 19 -23.14 3.26 -17.15
C ARG A 19 -22.33 2.23 -16.35
N GLY A 20 -22.34 2.29 -15.03
CA GLY A 20 -21.49 1.45 -14.19
C GLY A 20 -21.99 1.27 -12.75
N PRO A 21 -21.46 0.25 -12.06
CA PRO A 21 -21.79 -0.05 -10.67
C PRO A 21 -21.41 1.10 -9.71
N VAL A 22 -22.11 1.18 -8.57
CA VAL A 22 -21.86 2.17 -7.51
C VAL A 22 -20.41 2.05 -7.03
N PRO A 23 -19.64 3.16 -6.93
CA PRO A 23 -18.31 3.17 -6.34
C PRO A 23 -18.37 2.77 -4.86
N ASP A 24 -17.46 1.90 -4.42
CA ASP A 24 -17.37 1.50 -3.01
C ASP A 24 -16.42 2.45 -2.27
N ARG A 25 -16.64 2.69 -0.97
CA ARG A 25 -15.69 3.42 -0.10
C ARG A 25 -14.32 2.74 -0.06
N ARG A 26 -14.27 1.43 -0.32
CA ARG A 26 -13.04 0.64 -0.43
C ARG A 26 -12.26 0.89 -1.74
N ASP A 27 -12.81 1.69 -2.65
CA ASP A 27 -12.11 2.18 -3.85
C ASP A 27 -11.13 3.31 -3.53
N ASP A 28 -11.20 3.87 -2.33
CA ASP A 28 -10.34 4.98 -1.95
C ASP A 28 -8.90 4.49 -1.72
N ILE A 29 -8.01 4.97 -2.57
CA ILE A 29 -6.60 4.58 -2.64
C ILE A 29 -5.85 4.99 -1.37
N THR A 30 -6.40 5.99 -0.66
CA THR A 30 -5.87 6.48 0.62
C THR A 30 -6.24 5.58 1.80
N HIS A 31 -7.23 4.70 1.65
CA HIS A 31 -7.68 3.78 2.68
C HIS A 31 -6.97 2.42 2.56
N ALA A 32 -5.67 2.40 2.87
CA ALA A 32 -4.93 1.15 2.99
C ALA A 32 -5.41 0.36 4.21
N SER A 33 -5.63 -0.95 4.04
CA SER A 33 -6.07 -1.79 5.16
C SER A 33 -5.00 -1.85 6.26
N GLY A 34 -5.42 -1.92 7.53
CA GLY A 34 -4.52 -2.07 8.68
C GLY A 34 -3.56 -3.26 8.56
N VAL A 35 -3.94 -4.29 7.81
CA VAL A 35 -3.09 -5.46 7.52
C VAL A 35 -1.84 -5.07 6.72
N LEU A 36 -1.96 -4.19 5.72
CA LEU A 36 -0.82 -3.75 4.92
C LEU A 36 0.16 -2.91 5.73
N TYR A 37 -0.35 -2.04 6.61
CA TYR A 37 0.48 -1.30 7.56
C TYR A 37 1.18 -2.25 8.53
N GLY A 38 0.49 -3.27 9.04
CA GLY A 38 1.07 -4.28 9.92
C GLY A 38 2.21 -5.07 9.26
N ILE A 39 2.03 -5.50 8.00
CA ILE A 39 3.07 -6.21 7.24
C ILE A 39 4.29 -5.32 7.01
N ALA A 40 4.08 -4.06 6.60
CA ALA A 40 5.16 -3.12 6.38
C ALA A 40 5.93 -2.82 7.67
N ALA A 41 5.22 -2.64 8.80
CA ALA A 41 5.83 -2.43 10.11
C ALA A 41 6.63 -3.67 10.58
N LEU A 42 6.13 -4.88 10.35
CA LEU A 42 6.87 -6.12 10.66
C LEU A 42 8.14 -6.25 9.82
N ALA A 43 8.08 -5.89 8.54
CA ALA A 43 9.25 -5.92 7.66
C ALA A 43 10.32 -4.92 8.10
N VAL A 44 9.92 -3.69 8.45
CA VAL A 44 10.82 -2.68 9.03
C VAL A 44 11.43 -3.19 10.34
N ALA A 45 10.62 -3.74 11.26
CA ALA A 45 11.10 -4.24 12.53
C ALA A 45 12.13 -5.36 12.34
N ALA A 46 11.80 -6.36 11.51
CA ALA A 46 12.70 -7.47 11.21
C ALA A 46 14.04 -6.99 10.63
N ALA A 47 14.00 -6.02 9.71
CA ALA A 47 15.19 -5.45 9.11
C ALA A 47 16.00 -4.61 10.12
N ALA A 48 15.36 -3.79 10.95
CA ALA A 48 16.02 -3.00 11.99
C ALA A 48 16.73 -3.87 13.05
N PHE A 49 16.25 -5.10 13.30
CA PHE A 49 16.94 -6.07 14.17
C PHE A 49 18.23 -6.64 13.58
N THR A 50 18.42 -6.54 12.26
CA THR A 50 19.59 -7.11 11.57
C THR A 50 20.73 -6.12 11.34
N VAL A 51 20.51 -4.83 11.62
CA VAL A 51 21.47 -3.77 11.30
C VAL A 51 21.72 -2.87 12.51
N PRO A 52 22.98 -2.53 12.84
CA PRO A 52 23.28 -1.58 13.91
C PRO A 52 22.88 -0.17 13.48
N LEU A 53 21.67 0.25 13.83
CA LEU A 53 21.11 1.55 13.50
C LEU A 53 21.25 2.53 14.67
N GLU A 54 21.62 3.76 14.34
CA GLU A 54 21.48 4.88 15.26
C GLU A 54 20.01 5.29 15.34
N TRP A 55 19.40 5.06 16.50
CA TRP A 55 18.01 5.39 16.77
C TRP A 55 17.84 6.90 16.98
N SER A 56 17.82 7.63 15.88
CA SER A 56 17.46 9.05 15.86
C SER A 56 15.98 9.25 15.51
N LEU A 57 15.41 10.38 15.92
CA LEU A 57 14.05 10.80 15.52
C LEU A 57 13.90 10.87 14.00
N SER A 58 14.97 11.23 13.28
CA SER A 58 15.02 11.24 11.81
C SER A 58 14.96 9.83 11.22
N THR A 59 15.67 8.87 11.81
CA THR A 59 15.68 7.46 11.42
C THR A 59 14.29 6.85 11.61
N VAL A 60 13.66 7.09 12.77
CA VAL A 60 12.30 6.63 13.06
C VAL A 60 11.28 7.26 12.10
N GLY A 61 11.41 8.56 11.81
CA GLY A 61 10.57 9.25 10.82
C GLY A 61 10.71 8.65 9.42
N THR A 62 11.95 8.33 9.01
CA THR A 62 12.24 7.69 7.71
C THR A 62 11.60 6.30 7.62
N PHE A 63 11.69 5.50 8.68
CA PHE A 63 11.02 4.19 8.72
C PHE A 63 9.50 4.29 8.68
N ALA A 64 8.91 5.21 9.44
CA ALA A 64 7.47 5.42 9.42
C ALA A 64 6.97 5.84 8.02
N LEU A 65 7.67 6.79 7.38
CA LEU A 65 7.27 7.32 6.07
C LEU A 65 7.56 6.37 4.92
N PHE A 66 8.81 5.91 4.81
CA PHE A 66 9.30 5.15 3.65
C PHE A 66 9.21 3.63 3.84
N GLY A 67 9.25 3.15 5.09
CA GLY A 67 9.13 1.73 5.40
C GLY A 67 7.71 1.25 5.64
N VAL A 68 6.82 2.13 6.12
CA VAL A 68 5.46 1.75 6.52
C VAL A 68 4.38 2.45 5.69
N LEU A 69 4.35 3.78 5.68
CA LEU A 69 3.28 4.56 5.03
C LEU A 69 3.30 4.42 3.51
N LEU A 70 4.42 4.74 2.87
CA LEU A 70 4.56 4.67 1.41
C LEU A 70 4.34 3.24 0.86
N PRO A 71 4.92 2.18 1.45
CA PRO A 71 4.73 0.82 0.96
C PRO A 71 3.30 0.32 1.14
N ALA A 72 2.65 0.63 2.27
CA ALA A 72 1.26 0.24 2.51
C ALA A 72 0.31 0.94 1.52
N LEU A 73 0.51 2.23 1.26
CA LEU A 73 -0.27 2.95 0.25
C LEU A 73 0.02 2.44 -1.17
N ALA A 74 1.27 2.11 -1.48
CA ALA A 74 1.65 1.55 -2.78
C ALA A 74 0.99 0.19 -3.00
N ALA A 75 1.06 -0.70 -2.01
CA ALA A 75 0.39 -1.99 -2.00
C ALA A 75 -1.13 -1.85 -2.14
N ASN A 76 -1.75 -0.90 -1.44
CA ASN A 76 -3.17 -0.62 -1.59
C ASN A 76 -3.52 -0.16 -3.02
N SER A 77 -2.66 0.66 -3.63
CA SER A 77 -2.87 1.10 -5.01
C SER A 77 -2.80 -0.05 -6.03
N VAL A 78 -1.93 -1.05 -5.81
CA VAL A 78 -1.87 -2.28 -6.61
C VAL A 78 -3.15 -3.08 -6.43
N MET A 79 -3.62 -3.21 -5.19
CA MET A 79 -4.88 -3.89 -4.88
C MET A 79 -6.08 -3.23 -5.55
N VAL A 80 -6.23 -1.90 -5.47
CA VAL A 80 -7.33 -1.16 -6.12
C VAL A 80 -7.27 -1.28 -7.64
N LEU A 81 -6.07 -1.32 -8.23
CA LEU A 81 -5.90 -1.53 -9.67
C LEU A 81 -6.33 -2.95 -10.08
N ALA A 82 -5.86 -3.97 -9.36
CA ALA A 82 -6.07 -5.38 -9.67
C ALA A 82 -7.52 -5.84 -9.40
N THR A 83 -8.10 -5.36 -8.31
CA THR A 83 -9.49 -5.70 -7.91
C THR A 83 -10.52 -4.84 -8.63
N ARG A 84 -10.09 -3.80 -9.34
CA ARG A 84 -10.97 -2.76 -9.88
C ARG A 84 -11.89 -2.14 -8.80
N GLY A 85 -11.49 -2.17 -7.53
CA GLY A 85 -12.32 -1.69 -6.44
C GLY A 85 -13.29 -2.71 -5.84
N ARG A 86 -13.27 -3.96 -6.32
CA ARG A 86 -14.12 -5.05 -5.79
C ARG A 86 -13.26 -6.03 -4.98
N PRO A 87 -13.08 -5.78 -3.67
CA PRO A 87 -12.20 -6.62 -2.83
C PRO A 87 -12.67 -8.08 -2.76
N ASP A 88 -13.98 -8.34 -2.88
CA ASP A 88 -14.55 -9.70 -2.82
C ASP A 88 -14.19 -10.57 -4.04
N ARG A 89 -13.63 -9.97 -5.09
CA ARG A 89 -13.13 -10.69 -6.29
C ARG A 89 -11.61 -10.59 -6.43
N ALA A 90 -10.90 -10.21 -5.38
CA ALA A 90 -9.45 -10.11 -5.41
C ALA A 90 -8.84 -11.49 -5.71
N PRO A 91 -8.21 -11.68 -6.88
CA PRO A 91 -7.55 -12.94 -7.15
C PRO A 91 -6.34 -13.06 -6.20
N ARG A 92 -6.11 -14.25 -5.63
CA ARG A 92 -5.07 -14.50 -4.61
C ARG A 92 -3.67 -13.98 -5.00
N TRP A 93 -3.34 -13.93 -6.29
CA TRP A 93 -2.08 -13.37 -6.79
C TRP A 93 -1.94 -11.87 -6.55
N SER A 94 -3.05 -11.11 -6.55
CA SER A 94 -3.06 -9.67 -6.29
C SER A 94 -2.80 -9.34 -4.82
N GLN A 95 -3.26 -10.19 -3.91
CA GLN A 95 -2.92 -10.11 -2.49
C GLN A 95 -1.43 -10.41 -2.27
N GLY A 96 -0.89 -11.44 -2.93
CA GLY A 96 0.53 -11.77 -2.89
C GLY A 96 1.42 -10.61 -3.34
N LEU A 97 1.08 -9.94 -4.45
CA LEU A 97 1.81 -8.76 -4.92
C LEU A 97 1.71 -7.57 -3.95
N ALA A 98 0.53 -7.32 -3.39
CA ALA A 98 0.37 -6.25 -2.41
C ALA A 98 1.23 -6.51 -1.16
N TYR A 99 1.30 -7.76 -0.69
CA TYR A 99 2.17 -8.15 0.42
C TYR A 99 3.65 -8.05 0.06
N ALA A 100 4.04 -8.46 -1.14
CA ALA A 100 5.42 -8.33 -1.61
C ALA A 100 5.87 -6.86 -1.70
N VAL A 101 4.99 -5.96 -2.16
CA VAL A 101 5.27 -4.52 -2.21
C VAL A 101 5.38 -3.91 -0.81
N ALA A 102 4.47 -4.29 0.10
CA ALA A 102 4.53 -3.84 1.49
C ALA A 102 5.80 -4.30 2.20
N ALA A 103 6.14 -5.59 2.07
CA ALA A 103 7.34 -6.17 2.67
C ALA A 103 8.63 -5.63 2.05
N GLY A 104 8.68 -5.51 0.72
CA GLY A 104 9.83 -4.99 -0.01
C GLY A 104 10.13 -3.53 0.31
N GLY A 105 9.10 -2.69 0.44
CA GLY A 105 9.28 -1.30 0.85
C GLY A 105 9.80 -1.17 2.29
N GLY A 106 9.30 -1.99 3.22
CA GLY A 106 9.81 -2.05 4.59
C GLY A 106 11.29 -2.44 4.66
N LEU A 107 11.68 -3.49 3.92
CA LEU A 107 13.07 -3.96 3.84
C LEU A 107 14.01 -2.91 3.22
N LEU A 108 13.62 -2.32 2.10
CA LEU A 108 14.44 -1.32 1.40
C LEU A 108 14.64 -0.03 2.22
N SER A 109 13.68 0.34 3.06
CA SER A 109 13.80 1.51 3.92
C SER A 109 14.96 1.41 4.92
N VAL A 110 15.29 0.20 5.36
CA VAL A 110 16.44 -0.05 6.25
C VAL A 110 17.76 0.11 5.52
N GLY A 111 17.86 -0.28 4.26
CA GLY A 111 19.04 -0.01 3.43
C GLY A 111 19.27 1.46 3.10
N LEU A 112 18.26 2.32 3.25
CA LEU A 112 18.38 3.79 3.08
C LEU A 112 18.76 4.52 4.37
N ALA A 113 18.68 3.84 5.52
CA ALA A 113 18.98 4.39 6.84
C ALA A 113 20.38 4.01 7.36
N VAL A 114 21.15 3.30 6.54
CA VAL A 114 22.52 2.80 6.77
C VAL A 114 23.44 3.51 5.79
#